data_AF-A0A323TVK8-F1
#
_entry.id   AF-A0A323TVK8-F1
#
_cell.length_a   1.000
_cell.length_b   1.000
_cell.length_c   1.000
_cell.angle_alpha   90.00
_cell.angle_beta   90.00
_cell.angle_gamma   90.00
#
_symmetry.space_group_name_H-M   'P 1'
#
loop_
_entity.id
_entity.type
_entity.pdbx_description
1 polymer ?
#
loop_
_entity_poly.entity_id
_entity_poly.type
_entity_poly.pdbx_seq_one_letter_code
_entity_poly.pdbx_strand_id
1 'polypeptide(L)'
;MKLELVQAKRMYADNKSIDKIASALNKSKGTVYRWLKEHKEEFEEARKLKELSVDDMGEILDEAHKKMLLNIIENPETLVDPKVADSLIKIANVLEKMDKRREKEKKEKQQADEEERGVLILDDIKEEEKAT
;
A
#
# COMPACT_ATOMS: atom_id res chain seq x y z
N MET A 1 -5.03 -9.31 23.16
CA MET A 1 -6.01 -9.75 22.14
C MET A 1 -5.71 -11.21 21.78
N LYS A 2 -6.73 -12.08 21.61
CA LYS A 2 -6.50 -13.51 21.26
C LYS A 2 -5.92 -13.62 19.84
N LEU A 3 -4.85 -14.40 19.67
CA LEU A 3 -4.16 -14.61 18.38
C LEU A 3 -5.12 -15.04 17.26
N GLU A 4 -6.07 -15.92 17.60
CA GLU A 4 -7.08 -16.46 16.68
C GLU A 4 -8.00 -15.37 16.13
N LEU A 5 -8.34 -14.35 16.93
CA LEU A 5 -9.17 -13.22 16.50
C LEU A 5 -8.41 -12.32 15.51
N VAL A 6 -7.11 -12.10 15.73
CA VAL A 6 -6.26 -11.35 14.78
C VAL A 6 -6.21 -12.07 13.44
N GLN A 7 -6.00 -13.39 13.47
CA GLN A 7 -5.96 -14.20 12.25
C GLN A 7 -7.31 -14.22 11.53
N ALA A 8 -8.42 -14.31 12.26
CA ALA A 8 -9.77 -14.24 11.70
C ALA A 8 -10.00 -12.92 10.96
N LYS A 9 -9.60 -11.77 11.53
CA LYS A 9 -9.69 -10.47 10.87
C LYS A 9 -8.87 -10.38 9.60
N ARG A 10 -7.62 -10.87 9.62
CA ARG A 10 -6.76 -10.91 8.44
C ARG A 10 -7.38 -11.74 7.32
N MET A 11 -7.89 -12.93 7.65
CA MET A 11 -8.55 -13.79 6.68
C MET A 11 -9.87 -13.20 6.15
N TYR A 12 -10.60 -12.45 6.98
CA TYR A 12 -11.79 -11.72 6.54
C TYR A 12 -11.43 -10.58 5.57
N ALA A 13 -10.39 -9.80 5.88
CA ALA A 13 -9.84 -8.80 4.95
C ALA A 13 -9.37 -9.45 3.63
N ASP A 14 -8.94 -10.72 3.66
CA ASP A 14 -8.65 -11.52 2.47
C ASP A 14 -9.90 -12.00 1.68
N ASN A 15 -11.09 -11.50 2.00
CA ASN A 15 -12.37 -11.94 1.43
C ASN A 15 -12.62 -13.45 1.57
N LYS A 16 -12.03 -14.11 2.57
CA LYS A 16 -12.29 -15.53 2.82
C LYS A 16 -13.67 -15.71 3.45
N SER A 17 -14.39 -16.73 3.02
CA SER A 17 -15.68 -17.08 3.61
C SER A 17 -15.52 -17.50 5.07
N ILE A 18 -16.58 -17.30 5.86
CA ILE A 18 -16.64 -17.70 7.27
C ILE A 18 -16.33 -19.19 7.44
N ASP A 19 -16.75 -20.02 6.49
CA ASP A 19 -16.46 -21.45 6.46
C ASP A 19 -14.96 -21.75 6.35
N LYS A 20 -14.24 -21.01 5.49
CA LYS A 20 -12.79 -21.13 5.36
C LYS A 20 -12.06 -20.63 6.61
N ILE A 21 -12.54 -19.54 7.21
CA ILE A 21 -11.98 -18.99 8.45
C ILE A 21 -12.15 -19.98 9.60
N ALA A 22 -13.36 -20.51 9.78
CA ALA A 22 -13.69 -21.50 10.80
C ALA A 22 -12.83 -22.76 10.65
N SER A 23 -12.70 -23.27 9.42
CA SER A 23 -11.89 -24.46 9.13
C SER A 23 -10.40 -24.22 9.41
N ALA A 24 -9.84 -23.07 8.99
CA ALA A 24 -8.42 -22.77 9.20
C ALA A 24 -8.05 -22.55 10.67
N LEU A 25 -8.98 -22.04 11.48
CA LEU A 25 -8.77 -21.75 12.89
C LEU A 25 -9.22 -22.90 13.81
N ASN A 26 -9.70 -24.01 13.24
CA ASN A 26 -10.33 -25.12 13.97
C ASN A 26 -11.42 -24.62 14.96
N LYS A 27 -12.29 -23.73 14.49
CA LYS A 27 -13.41 -23.16 15.25
C LYS A 27 -14.75 -23.51 14.61
N SER A 28 -15.81 -23.44 15.41
CA SER A 28 -17.17 -23.50 14.88
C SER A 28 -17.51 -22.23 14.10
N LYS A 29 -18.32 -22.36 13.04
CA LYS A 29 -18.85 -21.22 12.28
C LYS A 29 -19.51 -20.19 13.21
N GLY A 30 -20.29 -20.66 14.19
CA GLY A 30 -20.95 -19.80 15.19
C GLY A 30 -19.98 -18.94 16.01
N THR A 31 -18.78 -19.45 16.29
CA THR A 31 -17.74 -18.65 16.96
C THR A 31 -17.26 -17.50 16.09
N VAL A 32 -17.04 -17.75 14.80
CA VAL A 32 -16.60 -16.73 13.84
C VAL A 32 -17.71 -15.70 13.59
N TYR A 33 -18.97 -16.13 13.45
CA TYR A 33 -20.12 -15.21 13.37
C TYR A 33 -20.25 -14.32 14.61
N ARG A 34 -20.04 -14.88 15.81
CA ARG A 34 -20.05 -14.10 17.05
C ARG A 34 -18.95 -13.06 17.07
N TRP A 35 -17.72 -13.41 16.66
CA TRP A 35 -16.62 -12.43 16.56
C TRP A 35 -16.93 -11.32 15.56
N LEU A 36 -17.50 -11.63 14.40
CA LEU A 36 -17.94 -10.63 13.42
C LEU A 36 -19.01 -9.69 13.98
N LYS A 37 -19.90 -10.20 14.84
CA LYS A 37 -20.93 -9.39 15.49
C LYS A 37 -20.34 -8.51 16.60
N GLU A 38 -19.48 -9.06 17.45
CA GLU A 38 -18.90 -8.38 18.61
C GLU A 38 -17.81 -7.37 18.22
N HIS A 39 -17.06 -7.64 17.14
CA HIS A 39 -15.90 -6.85 16.71
C HIS A 39 -16.09 -6.28 15.29
N LYS A 40 -17.33 -5.99 14.89
CA LYS A 40 -17.68 -5.60 13.51
C LYS A 40 -16.79 -4.49 12.97
N GLU A 41 -16.60 -3.42 13.74
CA GLU A 41 -15.77 -2.27 13.34
C GLU A 41 -14.33 -2.69 13.07
N GLU A 42 -13.74 -3.48 13.96
CA GLU A 42 -12.35 -3.93 13.82
C GLU A 42 -12.15 -4.88 12.62
N PHE A 43 -13.19 -5.61 12.21
CA PHE A 43 -13.16 -6.46 11.00
C PHE A 43 -13.26 -5.62 9.72
N GLU A 44 -14.11 -4.59 9.70
CA GLU A 44 -14.22 -3.66 8.57
C GLU A 44 -13.00 -2.76 8.46
N GLU A 45 -12.41 -2.31 9.57
CA GLU A 45 -11.13 -1.60 9.58
C GLU A 45 -10.02 -2.44 8.97
N ALA A 46 -9.91 -3.73 9.33
CA ALA A 46 -8.93 -4.62 8.73
C ALA A 46 -9.11 -4.77 7.22
N ARG A 47 -10.35 -4.73 6.73
CA ARG A 47 -10.67 -4.73 5.30
C ARG A 47 -10.25 -3.44 4.62
N LYS A 48 -10.65 -2.29 5.17
CA LYS A 48 -10.25 -0.96 4.69
C LYS A 48 -8.74 -0.79 4.64
N LEU A 49 -8.04 -1.23 5.68
CA LEU A 49 -6.57 -1.18 5.75
C LEU A 49 -5.90 -2.01 4.66
N LYS A 50 -6.56 -3.08 4.19
CA LYS A 50 -6.06 -3.89 3.07
C LYS A 50 -6.35 -3.25 1.71
N GLU A 51 -7.44 -2.51 1.61
CA GLU A 51 -7.81 -1.78 0.40
C GLU A 51 -6.96 -0.53 0.19
N LEU A 52 -6.31 -0.01 1.24
CA LEU A 52 -5.32 1.06 1.12
C LEU A 52 -4.14 0.62 0.28
N SER A 53 -3.91 1.33 -0.82
CA SER A 53 -2.69 1.22 -1.60
C SER A 53 -1.51 1.89 -0.88
N VAL A 54 -0.31 1.63 -1.38
CA VAL A 54 0.91 2.31 -0.91
C VAL A 54 0.81 3.81 -1.15
N ASP A 55 0.20 4.23 -2.26
CA ASP A 55 -0.02 5.65 -2.57
C ASP A 55 -0.99 6.30 -1.55
N ASP A 56 -2.09 5.62 -1.21
CA ASP A 56 -3.05 6.12 -0.20
C ASP A 56 -2.38 6.29 1.17
N MET A 57 -1.50 5.35 1.56
CA MET A 57 -0.72 5.47 2.78
C MET A 57 0.24 6.66 2.76
N GLY A 58 0.79 7.00 1.59
CA GLY A 58 1.65 8.15 1.39
C GLY A 58 0.91 9.46 1.62
N GLU A 59 -0.30 9.58 1.08
CA GLU A 59 -1.16 10.75 1.27
C GLU A 59 -1.57 10.93 2.73
N ILE A 60 -1.98 9.85 3.40
CA ILE A 60 -2.32 9.88 4.84
C ILE A 60 -1.12 10.34 5.68
N LEU A 61 0.06 9.84 5.35
CA LEU A 61 1.29 10.18 6.05
C LEU A 61 1.69 11.64 5.83
N ASP A 62 1.55 12.15 4.60
CA ASP A 62 1.81 13.55 4.26
C ASP A 62 0.82 14.49 4.97
N GLU A 63 -0.47 14.15 5.03
CA GLU A 63 -1.44 14.91 5.82
C GLU A 63 -1.12 14.95 7.31
N ALA A 64 -0.74 13.81 7.89
CA ALA A 64 -0.32 13.74 9.28
C ALA A 64 0.93 14.60 9.52
N HIS A 65 1.89 14.55 8.59
CA HIS A 65 3.09 15.37 8.65
C HIS A 65 2.77 16.86 8.60
N LYS A 66 1.87 17.30 7.70
CA LYS A 66 1.40 18.70 7.60
C LYS A 66 0.75 19.17 8.90
N LYS A 67 -0.15 18.38 9.49
CA LYS A 67 -0.80 18.71 10.77
C LYS A 67 0.24 18.86 11.90
N MET A 68 1.23 17.98 11.93
CA MET A 68 2.30 18.04 12.92
C MET A 68 3.17 19.29 12.75
N LEU A 69 3.49 19.68 11.51
CA LEU A 69 4.20 20.93 11.21
C LEU A 69 3.39 22.17 11.60
N LEU A 70 2.08 22.19 11.35
CA LEU A 70 1.20 23.29 11.80
C LEU A 70 1.20 23.44 13.32
N ASN A 71 1.11 22.33 14.07
CA ASN A 71 1.18 22.36 15.53
C ASN A 71 2.54 22.91 16.03
N ILE A 72 3.64 22.62 15.33
CA ILE A 72 4.96 23.16 15.67
C ILE A 72 5.05 24.65 15.35
N ILE A 73 4.41 25.12 14.28
CA ILE A 73 4.35 26.56 13.96
C ILE A 73 3.58 27.31 15.06
N GLU A 74 2.47 26.72 15.55
CA GLU A 74 1.68 27.29 16.64
C GLU A 74 2.44 27.27 17.98
N ASN A 75 3.24 26.24 18.23
CA ASN A 75 4.09 26.15 19.42
C ASN A 75 5.49 25.58 19.10
N PRO A 76 6.45 26.45 18.74
CA PRO A 76 7.79 26.03 18.33
C PRO A 76 8.59 25.27 19.39
N GLU A 77 8.28 25.45 20.67
CA GLU A 77 8.96 24.74 21.76
C GLU A 77 8.73 23.23 21.72
N THR A 78 7.66 22.77 21.06
CA THR A 78 7.40 21.33 20.86
C THR A 78 8.51 20.64 20.07
N LEU A 79 9.24 21.37 19.22
CA LEU A 79 10.36 20.82 18.45
C LEU A 79 11.60 20.55 19.30
N VAL A 80 11.69 21.15 20.50
CA VAL A 80 12.78 20.91 21.44
C VAL A 80 12.67 19.50 22.03
N ASP A 81 11.47 18.90 22.07
CA ASP A 81 11.31 17.50 22.46
C ASP A 81 11.97 16.58 21.42
N PRO A 82 13.03 15.83 21.78
CA PRO A 82 13.72 14.94 20.87
C PRO A 82 12.80 13.89 20.23
N LYS A 83 11.72 13.48 20.91
CA LYS A 83 10.76 12.51 20.36
C LYS A 83 9.94 13.09 19.22
N VAL A 84 9.56 14.35 19.33
CA VAL A 84 8.81 15.08 18.30
C VAL A 84 9.72 15.28 17.08
N ALA A 85 10.96 15.75 17.30
CA ALA A 85 11.94 15.94 16.24
C ALA A 85 12.30 14.62 15.51
N ASP A 86 12.57 13.54 16.25
CA ASP A 86 12.86 12.22 15.67
C ASP A 86 11.67 11.65 14.87
N SER A 87 10.44 11.87 15.36
CA SER A 87 9.23 11.44 14.64
C SER A 87 9.06 12.17 13.31
N LEU A 88 9.29 13.48 13.25
CA LEU A 88 9.27 14.25 12.00
C LEU A 88 10.29 13.71 10.99
N ILE A 89 11.53 13.49 11.45
CA ILE A 89 12.61 12.98 10.59
C ILE A 89 12.23 11.60 10.03
N LYS A 90 11.65 10.73 10.84
CA LYS A 90 11.20 9.40 10.39
C LYS A 90 10.11 9.49 9.33
N ILE A 91 9.10 10.34 9.55
CA ILE A 91 8.01 10.53 8.60
C ILE A 91 8.55 11.10 7.28
N ALA A 92 9.38 12.13 7.33
CA ALA A 92 10.01 12.71 6.14
C ALA A 92 10.83 11.68 5.34
N ASN A 93 11.64 10.86 6.02
CA ASN A 93 12.42 9.80 5.38
C ASN A 93 11.55 8.72 4.72
N VAL A 94 10.40 8.39 5.30
CA VAL A 94 9.46 7.42 4.70
C VAL A 94 8.84 8.02 3.44
N LEU A 95 8.36 9.25 3.50
CA LEU A 95 7.80 9.97 2.33
C LEU A 95 8.81 10.05 1.18
N GLU A 96 10.06 10.45 1.47
CA GLU A 96 11.12 10.54 0.45
C GLU A 96 11.40 9.18 -0.21
N LYS A 97 11.38 8.08 0.58
CA LYS A 97 11.56 6.72 0.04
C LYS A 97 10.37 6.29 -0.82
N MET A 98 9.15 6.69 -0.46
CA MET A 98 7.96 6.40 -1.24
C MET A 98 7.98 7.14 -2.58
N ASP A 99 8.35 8.41 -2.59
CA ASP A 99 8.52 9.18 -3.83
C ASP A 99 9.57 8.57 -4.75
N LYS A 100 10.75 8.21 -4.21
CA LYS A 100 11.80 7.53 -4.99
C LYS A 100 11.33 6.23 -5.61
N ARG A 101 10.52 5.43 -4.90
CA ARG A 101 9.92 4.20 -5.43
C ARG A 101 8.94 4.50 -6.55
N ARG A 102 8.06 5.49 -6.35
CA ARG A 102 7.06 5.90 -7.32
C ARG A 102 7.69 6.38 -8.63
N GLU A 103 8.77 7.15 -8.54
CA GLU A 103 9.52 7.60 -9.71
C GLU A 103 10.25 6.46 -10.44
N LYS A 104 10.74 5.45 -9.70
CA LYS A 104 11.32 4.24 -10.30
C LYS A 104 10.27 3.42 -11.04
N GLU A 105 9.12 3.18 -10.42
CA GLU A 105 8.01 2.44 -11.01
C GLU A 105 7.43 3.13 -12.25
N LYS A 106 7.33 4.47 -12.24
CA LYS A 106 6.94 5.24 -13.44
C LYS A 106 7.92 5.05 -14.58
N LYS A 107 9.23 5.10 -14.31
CA LYS A 107 10.27 4.90 -15.34
C LYS A 107 10.28 3.48 -15.89
N GLU A 108 10.10 2.48 -15.02
CA GLU A 108 10.01 1.08 -15.45
C GLU A 108 8.76 0.82 -16.30
N LYS A 109 7.62 1.40 -15.95
CA LYS A 109 6.41 1.34 -16.79
C LYS A 109 6.60 2.01 -18.15
N GLN A 110 7.22 3.19 -18.18
CA GLN A 110 7.52 3.89 -19.44
C GLN A 110 8.47 3.09 -20.34
N GLN A 111 9.50 2.47 -19.77
CA GLN A 111 10.42 1.60 -20.52
C GLN A 111 9.72 0.34 -21.05
N ALA A 112 8.86 -0.29 -20.26
CA ALA A 112 8.09 -1.44 -20.71
C ALA A 112 7.11 -1.08 -21.84
N ASP A 113 6.43 0.06 -21.75
CA ASP A 113 5.53 0.56 -22.80
C ASP A 113 6.30 0.93 -24.09
N GLU A 114 7.52 1.45 -23.97
CA GLU A 114 8.43 1.74 -25.10
C GLU A 114 8.97 0.47 -25.75
N GLU A 115 9.33 -0.56 -24.97
CA GLU A 115 9.75 -1.87 -25.50
C GLU A 115 8.60 -2.60 -26.21
N GLU A 116 7.37 -2.52 -25.67
CA GLU A 116 6.19 -3.14 -26.27
C GLU A 116 5.77 -2.42 -27.56
N ARG A 117 5.98 -1.10 -27.66
CA ARG A 117 5.80 -0.33 -28.90
C ARG A 117 6.98 -0.39 -29.87
N GLY A 118 8.18 -0.74 -29.40
CA GLY A 118 9.43 -0.72 -30.15
C GLY A 118 9.64 -1.89 -31.13
N VAL A 119 8.77 -2.91 -31.09
CA VAL A 119 8.82 -4.05 -32.04
C VAL A 119 8.01 -3.74 -33.31
N LEU A 120 8.35 -2.66 -34.00
CA LEU A 120 7.99 -2.39 -35.40
C LEU A 120 9.24 -1.87 -36.11
N ILE A 121 10.29 -2.69 -36.15
CA ILE A 121 11.37 -2.49 -37.12
C ILE A 121 10.84 -3.01 -38.45
N LEU A 122 10.47 -2.09 -39.34
CA LEU A 122 10.21 -2.39 -40.74
C LEU A 122 11.54 -2.82 -41.39
N ASP A 123 11.75 -4.13 -41.49
CA ASP A 123 12.74 -4.72 -42.41
C ASP A 123 12.25 -4.53 -43.84
N ASP A 124 12.46 -3.34 -44.40
CA ASP A 124 12.44 -3.11 -45.85
C ASP A 124 13.77 -2.45 -46.26
N ILE A 125 14.86 -3.21 -46.12
CA ILE A 125 16.11 -2.94 -46.81
C ILE A 125 16.09 -3.70 -48.15
N LYS A 126 16.20 -2.90 -49.21
CA LYS A 126 16.19 -3.19 -50.64
C LYS A 126 17.09 -4.35 -51.07
N GLU A 127 16.67 -5.10 -52.10
CA GLU A 127 17.47 -5.41 -53.31
C GLU A 127 16.68 -6.28 -54.30
N GLU A 128 16.28 -5.72 -55.44
CA GLU A 128 16.27 -6.47 -56.71
C GLU A 128 16.94 -5.58 -57.78
N GLU A 129 18.27 -5.57 -57.80
CA GLU A 129 18.98 -5.44 -59.07
C GLU A 129 18.74 -6.74 -59.85
N LYS A 130 17.72 -6.75 -60.72
CA LYS A 130 17.66 -7.75 -61.79
C LYS A 130 18.52 -7.27 -62.94
N ALA A 131 19.72 -7.85 -63.00
CA ALA A 131 20.49 -8.02 -64.22
C ALA A 131 19.60 -8.66 -65.30
N THR A 132 19.50 -8.08 -66.49
CA THR A 132 20.02 -8.60 -67.78
C THR A 132 19.81 -7.55 -68.86
#